data_AF-A0A7S1TIJ0-F1
#
_entry.id   AF-A0A7S1TIJ0-F1
#
_cell.length_a   1.000
_cell.length_b   1.000
_cell.length_c   1.000
_cell.angle_alpha   90.00
_cell.angle_beta   90.00
_cell.angle_gamma   90.00
#
_symmetry.space_group_name_H-M   'P 1'
#
loop_
_entity.id
_entity.type
_entity.pdbx_description
1 polymer ?
#
loop_
_entity_poly.entity_id
_entity_poly.type
_entity_poly.pdbx_seq_one_letter_code
_entity_poly.pdbx_strand_id
1 'polypeptide(L)'
;MEISCSVSESHLLEGDALQRRSSRLSRKQSWDLNDTLQSSVTSALDYLCKSNEPVGEVPHELDSASLFYSRASQSFSLDWYVERLIRRAECSRSAFVLALIYLLRVQDKGKEKYFVVERNVHRLFLTALVLAIKFLDEPIYDNGFYARVGGLSSLREMNDLEKEMLRVLNFDVFVSEDEYDYFKAMLLTQ
;
A
#
# COMPACT_ATOMS: atom_id res chain seq x y z
N MET A 1 -34.89 38.53 -17.78
CA MET A 1 -34.87 37.55 -18.88
C MET A 1 -33.80 36.54 -18.52
N GLU A 2 -34.29 35.36 -18.19
CA GLU A 2 -33.69 34.06 -17.85
C GLU A 2 -32.19 33.91 -17.54
N ILE A 3 -31.96 33.44 -16.31
CA ILE A 3 -30.79 32.67 -15.87
C ILE A 3 -30.95 31.26 -16.46
N SER A 4 -30.05 30.82 -17.34
CA SER A 4 -29.82 29.40 -17.59
C SER A 4 -28.45 29.17 -18.22
N CYS A 5 -27.66 28.30 -17.58
CA CYS A 5 -26.65 27.39 -18.15
C CYS A 5 -25.45 27.24 -17.19
N SER A 6 -25.63 26.47 -16.12
CA SER A 6 -24.51 25.91 -15.34
C SER A 6 -24.88 24.66 -14.53
N VAL A 7 -26.08 24.10 -14.70
CA VAL A 7 -26.56 22.94 -13.93
C VAL A 7 -26.44 21.62 -14.72
N SER A 8 -26.14 21.67 -16.02
CA SER A 8 -26.17 20.50 -16.90
C SER A 8 -24.87 19.67 -16.92
N GLU A 9 -23.69 20.27 -16.71
CA GLU A 9 -22.41 19.54 -16.74
C GLU A 9 -22.08 18.79 -15.43
N SER A 10 -22.47 19.34 -14.28
CA SER A 10 -22.25 18.68 -12.98
C SER A 10 -23.07 17.38 -12.85
N HIS A 11 -24.30 17.37 -13.36
CA HIS A 11 -25.16 16.19 -13.36
C HIS A 11 -24.70 15.08 -14.33
N LEU A 12 -24.02 15.44 -15.42
CA LEU A 12 -23.45 14.47 -16.37
C LEU A 12 -22.21 13.75 -15.80
N LEU A 13 -21.37 14.45 -15.03
CA LEU A 13 -20.19 13.87 -14.38
C LEU A 13 -20.56 12.95 -13.20
N GLU A 14 -21.63 13.25 -12.47
CA GLU A 14 -22.12 12.39 -11.38
C GLU A 14 -22.77 11.10 -11.91
N GLY A 15 -23.49 11.16 -13.04
CA GLY A 15 -24.05 9.98 -13.70
C GLY A 15 -22.97 9.01 -14.17
N ASP A 16 -21.88 9.53 -14.73
CA ASP A 16 -20.75 8.74 -15.22
C ASP A 16 -19.93 8.12 -14.08
N ALA A 17 -19.79 8.83 -12.96
CA ALA A 17 -19.18 8.33 -11.73
C ALA A 17 -20.01 7.19 -11.10
N LEU A 18 -21.34 7.30 -11.07
CA LEU A 18 -22.25 6.26 -10.56
C LEU A 18 -22.28 5.01 -11.47
N GLN A 19 -22.21 5.19 -12.79
CA GLN A 19 -22.15 4.08 -13.76
C GLN A 19 -20.81 3.32 -13.67
N ARG A 20 -19.69 4.04 -13.47
CA ARG A 20 -18.38 3.46 -13.15
C ARG A 20 -18.39 2.76 -11.77
N ARG A 21 -19.14 3.27 -10.81
CA ARG A 21 -19.31 2.68 -9.47
C ARG A 21 -20.09 1.36 -9.52
N SER A 22 -21.13 1.27 -10.36
CA SER A 22 -21.94 0.07 -10.55
C SER A 22 -21.22 -1.05 -11.32
N SER A 23 -20.46 -0.70 -12.36
CA SER A 23 -19.58 -1.64 -13.08
C SER A 23 -18.38 -2.12 -12.23
N ARG A 24 -17.87 -1.28 -11.31
CA ARG A 24 -16.88 -1.67 -10.30
C ARG A 24 -17.45 -2.59 -9.23
N LEU A 25 -18.71 -2.44 -8.81
CA LEU A 25 -19.36 -3.37 -7.90
C LEU A 25 -19.50 -4.77 -8.51
N SER A 26 -19.71 -4.86 -9.83
CA SER A 26 -19.77 -6.14 -10.56
C SER A 26 -18.39 -6.80 -10.73
N ARG A 27 -17.30 -6.02 -10.90
CA ARG A 27 -15.92 -6.54 -10.79
C ARG A 27 -15.52 -6.85 -9.34
N LYS A 28 -16.08 -6.13 -8.37
CA LYS A 28 -15.93 -6.35 -6.91
C LYS A 28 -16.62 -7.62 -6.40
N GLN A 29 -17.55 -8.22 -7.16
CA GLN A 29 -18.14 -9.52 -6.83
C GLN A 29 -17.27 -10.74 -7.19
N SER A 30 -16.20 -10.56 -7.99
CA SER A 30 -15.25 -11.64 -8.32
C SER A 30 -14.14 -11.83 -7.27
N TRP A 31 -14.25 -11.18 -6.11
CA TRP A 31 -13.27 -11.28 -5.01
C TRP A 31 -13.47 -12.53 -4.15
N ASP A 32 -14.44 -13.35 -4.50
CA ASP A 32 -14.72 -14.61 -3.84
C ASP A 32 -14.05 -15.76 -4.60
N LEU A 33 -13.11 -16.45 -3.93
CA LEU A 33 -12.82 -17.90 -4.00
C LEU A 33 -11.36 -18.31 -3.72
N ASN A 34 -10.41 -17.41 -3.46
CA ASN A 34 -9.08 -17.84 -2.99
C ASN A 34 -8.47 -16.86 -1.99
N ASP A 35 -8.50 -17.23 -0.71
CA ASP A 35 -7.79 -16.61 0.43
C ASP A 35 -6.25 -16.57 0.25
N THR A 36 -5.73 -17.12 -0.85
CA THR A 36 -4.30 -17.25 -1.14
C THR A 36 -3.55 -15.92 -1.09
N LEU A 37 -4.11 -14.81 -1.61
CA LEU A 37 -3.38 -13.54 -1.61
C LEU A 37 -3.14 -13.01 -0.19
N GLN A 38 -4.18 -13.02 0.65
CA GLN A 38 -4.06 -12.56 2.03
C GLN A 38 -3.05 -13.44 2.76
N SER A 39 -3.19 -14.76 2.68
CA SER A 39 -2.27 -15.69 3.33
C SER A 39 -0.83 -15.50 2.84
N SER A 40 -0.57 -15.45 1.53
CA SER A 40 0.79 -15.28 0.99
C SER A 40 1.41 -13.93 1.40
N VAL A 41 0.66 -12.83 1.33
CA VAL A 41 1.16 -11.51 1.75
C VAL A 41 1.43 -11.49 3.25
N THR A 42 0.49 -11.96 4.07
CA THR A 42 0.66 -12.03 5.53
C THR A 42 1.86 -12.90 5.90
N SER A 43 2.00 -14.08 5.30
CA SER A 43 3.14 -14.99 5.54
C SER A 43 4.46 -14.38 5.10
N ALA A 44 4.51 -13.69 3.96
CA ALA A 44 5.73 -13.00 3.51
C ALA A 44 6.15 -11.89 4.47
N LEU A 45 5.20 -11.06 4.92
CA LEU A 45 5.49 -9.99 5.88
C LEU A 45 5.89 -10.54 7.26
N ASP A 46 5.23 -11.61 7.74
CA ASP A 46 5.57 -12.27 8.99
C ASP A 46 6.96 -12.92 8.93
N TYR A 47 7.30 -13.56 7.81
CA TYR A 47 8.65 -14.07 7.55
C TYR A 47 9.70 -12.97 7.61
N LEU A 48 9.47 -11.84 6.93
CA LEU A 48 10.38 -10.69 6.95
C LEU A 48 10.56 -10.15 8.37
N CYS A 49 9.46 -10.00 9.14
CA CYS A 49 9.53 -9.58 10.53
C CYS A 49 10.45 -10.50 11.35
N LYS A 50 10.24 -11.82 11.26
CA LYS A 50 11.01 -12.82 12.02
C LYS A 50 12.46 -12.92 11.59
N SER A 51 12.76 -12.80 10.29
CA SER A 51 14.12 -12.87 9.77
C SER A 51 14.95 -11.66 10.18
N ASN A 52 14.31 -10.51 10.33
CA ASN A 52 14.97 -9.24 10.60
C ASN A 52 15.03 -8.88 12.08
N GLU A 53 14.15 -9.42 12.92
CA GLU A 53 14.08 -9.09 14.35
C GLU A 53 15.44 -9.12 15.09
N PRO A 54 16.37 -10.06 14.80
CA PRO A 54 17.69 -10.07 15.45
C PRO A 54 18.63 -8.92 15.05
N VAL A 55 18.39 -8.26 13.92
CA VAL A 55 19.33 -7.31 13.29
C VAL A 55 18.70 -5.92 13.09
N GLY A 56 17.37 -5.80 13.20
CA GLY A 56 16.67 -4.53 13.02
C GLY A 56 17.10 -3.47 14.04
N GLU A 57 17.61 -2.34 13.55
CA GLU A 57 17.95 -1.19 14.39
C GLU A 57 16.71 -0.33 14.58
N VAL A 58 16.40 0.07 15.82
CA VAL A 58 15.38 1.10 16.07
C VAL A 58 16.06 2.46 15.85
N PRO A 59 15.65 3.24 14.83
CA PRO A 59 16.29 4.52 14.54
C PRO A 59 16.07 5.53 15.67
N HIS A 60 17.03 6.45 15.82
CA HIS A 60 16.87 7.62 16.68
C HIS A 60 15.69 8.50 16.19
N GLU A 61 15.03 9.23 17.09
CA GLU A 61 13.81 10.01 16.76
C GLU A 61 14.03 11.12 15.69
N LEU A 62 15.28 11.58 15.55
CA LEU A 62 15.67 12.58 14.54
C LEU A 62 15.97 11.97 13.17
N ASP A 63 16.09 10.64 13.09
CA ASP A 63 16.30 9.92 11.84
C ASP A 63 14.98 9.83 11.06
N SER A 64 15.02 10.09 9.75
CA SER A 64 13.83 10.01 8.90
C SER A 64 13.22 8.60 8.84
N ALA A 65 14.02 7.54 9.07
CA ALA A 65 13.53 6.17 9.18
C ALA A 65 12.53 5.99 10.34
N SER A 66 12.64 6.81 11.40
CA SER A 66 11.73 6.76 12.56
C SER A 66 10.26 7.01 12.20
N LEU A 67 9.97 7.66 11.06
CA LEU A 67 8.61 7.88 10.55
C LEU A 67 7.82 6.56 10.38
N PHE A 68 8.51 5.48 10.01
CA PHE A 68 7.91 4.17 9.82
C PHE A 68 7.69 3.40 11.13
N TYR A 69 8.27 3.82 12.24
CA TYR A 69 8.17 3.09 13.50
C TYR A 69 6.98 3.57 14.32
N SER A 70 6.10 2.65 14.66
CA SER A 70 5.01 2.93 15.58
C SER A 70 5.54 3.17 17.00
N ARG A 71 4.99 4.19 17.66
CA ARG A 71 5.30 4.53 19.07
C ARG A 71 4.74 3.51 20.06
N ALA A 72 3.72 2.76 19.67
CA ALA A 72 3.10 1.71 20.46
C ALA A 72 2.89 0.46 19.59
N SER A 73 2.82 -0.71 20.23
CA SER A 73 2.39 -1.94 19.58
C SER A 73 0.96 -1.76 19.03
N GLN A 74 0.69 -2.36 17.87
CA GLN A 74 -0.64 -2.31 17.27
C GLN A 74 -1.55 -3.29 18.01
N SER A 75 -2.79 -2.88 18.30
CA SER A 75 -3.77 -3.72 18.99
C SER A 75 -4.44 -4.78 18.09
N PHE A 76 -4.01 -4.89 16.84
CA PHE A 76 -4.55 -5.78 15.82
C PHE A 76 -3.43 -6.60 15.17
N SER A 77 -3.78 -7.76 14.64
CA SER A 77 -2.83 -8.63 13.96
C SER A 77 -2.48 -8.10 12.56
N LEU A 78 -1.32 -8.53 12.07
CA LEU A 78 -0.89 -8.26 10.69
C LEU A 78 -1.87 -8.82 9.67
N ASP A 79 -2.41 -10.02 9.92
CA ASP A 79 -3.43 -10.64 9.07
C ASP A 79 -4.69 -9.77 8.93
N TRP A 80 -5.20 -9.25 10.04
CA TRP A 80 -6.35 -8.35 10.04
C TRP A 80 -6.05 -7.06 9.27
N TYR A 81 -4.82 -6.54 9.39
CA TYR A 81 -4.42 -5.34 8.67
C TYR A 81 -4.32 -5.57 7.16
N VAL A 82 -3.73 -6.68 6.73
CA VAL A 82 -3.64 -7.06 5.31
C VAL A 82 -5.04 -7.26 4.73
N GLU A 83 -5.94 -7.97 5.43
CA GLU A 83 -7.34 -8.12 5.04
C GLU A 83 -8.01 -6.75 4.84
N ARG A 84 -7.81 -5.83 5.80
CA ARG A 84 -8.34 -4.48 5.72
C ARG A 84 -7.86 -3.76 4.47
N LEU A 85 -6.57 -3.83 4.14
CA LEU A 85 -6.02 -3.18 2.94
C LEU A 85 -6.59 -3.79 1.66
N ILE A 86 -6.65 -5.12 1.56
CA ILE A 86 -7.26 -5.84 0.43
C ILE A 86 -8.70 -5.38 0.19
N ARG A 87 -9.51 -5.27 1.26
CA ARG A 87 -10.92 -4.90 1.15
C ARG A 87 -11.16 -3.41 0.87
N ARG A 88 -10.23 -2.52 1.25
CA ARG A 88 -10.49 -1.07 1.30
C ARG A 88 -9.61 -0.20 0.42
N ALA A 89 -8.43 -0.66 -0.01
CA ALA A 89 -7.51 0.16 -0.79
C ALA A 89 -7.97 0.41 -2.24
N GLU A 90 -8.98 -0.33 -2.72
CA GLU A 90 -9.52 -0.22 -4.09
C GLU A 90 -8.42 -0.34 -5.18
N CYS A 91 -7.58 -1.36 -5.06
CA CYS A 91 -6.42 -1.60 -5.93
C CYS A 91 -6.41 -3.01 -6.54
N SER A 92 -5.55 -3.22 -7.54
CA SER A 92 -5.33 -4.53 -8.13
C SER A 92 -4.54 -5.45 -7.20
N ARG A 93 -4.68 -6.78 -7.39
CA ARG A 93 -3.85 -7.76 -6.69
C ARG A 93 -2.35 -7.57 -7.00
N SER A 94 -2.05 -7.08 -8.20
CA SER A 94 -0.68 -6.86 -8.64
C SER A 94 0.02 -5.76 -7.85
N ALA A 95 -0.73 -4.76 -7.36
CA ALA A 95 -0.18 -3.72 -6.49
C ALA A 95 0.39 -4.31 -5.18
N PHE A 96 -0.17 -5.40 -4.65
CA PHE A 96 0.35 -6.07 -3.45
C PHE A 96 1.68 -6.76 -3.70
N VAL A 97 1.84 -7.41 -4.85
CA VAL A 97 3.12 -8.02 -5.25
C VAL A 97 4.18 -6.95 -5.43
N LEU A 98 3.84 -5.87 -6.14
CA LEU A 98 4.74 -4.74 -6.35
C LEU A 98 5.12 -4.04 -5.03
N ALA A 99 4.20 -3.97 -4.07
CA ALA A 99 4.49 -3.46 -2.73
C ALA A 99 5.55 -4.31 -1.99
N LEU A 100 5.46 -5.65 -2.09
CA LEU A 100 6.47 -6.54 -1.50
C LEU A 100 7.85 -6.34 -2.15
N ILE A 101 7.90 -6.13 -3.48
CA ILE A 101 9.15 -5.81 -4.20
C ILE A 101 9.74 -4.50 -3.65
N TYR A 102 8.91 -3.46 -3.48
CA TYR A 102 9.37 -2.20 -2.91
C TYR A 102 9.87 -2.34 -1.47
N LEU A 103 9.27 -3.19 -0.64
CA LEU A 103 9.80 -3.49 0.69
C LEU A 103 11.19 -4.13 0.62
N LEU A 104 11.39 -5.10 -0.26
CA LEU A 104 12.71 -5.73 -0.44
C LEU A 104 13.76 -4.70 -0.89
N ARG A 105 13.43 -3.84 -1.86
CA ARG A 105 14.31 -2.76 -2.33
C ARG A 105 14.63 -1.74 -1.25
N VAL A 106 13.65 -1.37 -0.43
CA VAL A 106 13.84 -0.41 0.68
C VAL A 106 14.78 -0.98 1.74
N GLN A 107 14.67 -2.27 2.05
CA GLN A 107 15.59 -2.92 2.99
C GLN A 107 17.02 -2.98 2.46
N ASP A 108 17.19 -3.29 1.17
CA ASP A 108 18.50 -3.33 0.52
C ASP A 108 19.17 -1.93 0.51
N LYS A 109 18.44 -0.90 0.08
CA LYS A 109 18.97 0.47 -0.02
C LYS A 109 19.10 1.17 1.34
N GLY A 110 18.13 0.97 2.23
CA GLY A 110 18.02 1.62 3.53
C GLY A 110 18.80 0.93 4.65
N LYS A 111 19.17 -0.35 4.47
CA LYS A 111 19.84 -1.19 5.47
C LYS A 111 18.98 -1.43 6.73
N GLU A 112 19.65 -1.71 7.85
CA GLU A 112 19.08 -2.20 9.12
C GLU A 112 17.97 -1.29 9.70
N LYS A 113 17.99 0.00 9.39
CA LYS A 113 16.99 0.99 9.83
C LYS A 113 15.64 0.87 9.13
N TYR A 114 15.59 0.17 8.00
CA TYR A 114 14.38 -0.04 7.19
C TYR A 114 14.01 -1.51 7.09
N PHE A 115 14.69 -2.38 7.84
CA PHE A 115 14.30 -3.77 7.98
C PHE A 115 12.87 -3.86 8.47
N VAL A 116 12.08 -4.69 7.79
CA VAL A 116 10.68 -4.92 8.14
C VAL A 116 10.65 -5.70 9.45
N VAL A 117 10.08 -5.10 10.49
CA VAL A 117 9.91 -5.65 11.84
C VAL A 117 8.51 -5.33 12.36
N GLU A 118 8.06 -5.99 13.43
CA GLU A 118 6.70 -5.83 13.97
C GLU A 118 6.30 -4.36 14.20
N ARG A 119 7.24 -3.53 14.64
CA ARG A 119 7.01 -2.12 14.96
C ARG A 119 6.85 -1.20 13.74
N ASN A 120 7.30 -1.60 12.55
CA ASN A 120 7.26 -0.74 11.36
C ASN A 120 6.52 -1.36 10.15
N VAL A 121 6.26 -2.67 10.18
CA VAL A 121 5.68 -3.43 9.05
C VAL A 121 4.41 -2.81 8.50
N HIS A 122 3.50 -2.35 9.37
CA HIS A 122 2.24 -1.75 8.98
C HIS A 122 2.43 -0.47 8.14
N ARG A 123 3.32 0.43 8.60
CA ARG A 123 3.58 1.72 7.95
C ARG A 123 4.41 1.55 6.69
N LEU A 124 5.44 0.70 6.73
CA LEU A 124 6.24 0.36 5.56
C LEU A 124 5.36 -0.26 4.48
N PHE A 125 4.56 -1.28 4.82
CA PHE A 125 3.73 -1.99 3.85
C PHE A 125 2.65 -1.11 3.26
N LEU A 126 1.95 -0.30 4.08
CA LEU A 126 0.98 0.68 3.58
C LEU A 126 1.64 1.63 2.56
N THR A 127 2.83 2.15 2.88
CA THR A 127 3.52 3.11 2.02
C THR A 127 3.95 2.48 0.71
N ALA A 128 4.51 1.28 0.76
CA ALA A 128 4.87 0.51 -0.43
C ALA A 128 3.65 0.21 -1.30
N LEU A 129 2.51 -0.14 -0.69
CA LEU A 129 1.26 -0.36 -1.40
C LEU A 129 0.74 0.91 -2.07
N VAL A 130 0.77 2.06 -1.40
CA VAL A 130 0.35 3.33 -2.02
C VAL A 130 1.23 3.70 -3.21
N LEU A 131 2.55 3.52 -3.11
CA LEU A 131 3.44 3.72 -4.26
C LEU A 131 3.15 2.76 -5.40
N ALA A 132 2.88 1.49 -5.10
CA ALA A 132 2.55 0.49 -6.09
C ALA A 132 1.24 0.83 -6.82
N ILE A 133 0.22 1.24 -6.08
CA ILE A 133 -1.08 1.67 -6.63
C ILE A 133 -0.89 2.86 -7.56
N LYS A 134 -0.13 3.88 -7.13
CA LYS A 134 0.15 5.07 -7.94
C LYS A 134 0.95 4.80 -9.20
N PHE A 135 1.75 3.74 -9.21
CA PHE A 135 2.54 3.34 -10.36
C PHE A 135 1.75 2.48 -11.34
N LEU A 136 0.89 1.59 -10.83
CA LEU A 136 0.30 0.50 -11.61
C LEU A 136 -1.18 0.67 -11.93
N ASP A 137 -1.97 1.22 -11.01
CA ASP A 137 -3.43 1.19 -11.10
C ASP A 137 -4.01 2.51 -11.62
N GLU A 138 -5.12 2.41 -12.35
CA GLU A 138 -5.95 3.56 -12.71
C GLU A 138 -7.46 3.23 -12.54
N PRO A 139 -8.26 4.11 -11.92
CA PRO A 139 -7.90 5.40 -11.34
C PRO A 139 -7.35 5.28 -9.91
N ILE A 140 -6.57 6.28 -9.51
CA ILE A 140 -6.00 6.41 -8.17
C ILE A 140 -6.81 7.35 -7.27
N TYR A 141 -6.72 7.16 -5.96
CA TYR A 141 -7.27 8.07 -4.96
C TYR A 141 -6.18 8.98 -4.36
N ASP A 142 -6.59 10.04 -3.67
CA ASP A 142 -5.64 10.90 -2.98
C ASP A 142 -5.02 10.24 -1.73
N ASN A 143 -3.93 10.81 -1.23
CA ASN A 143 -3.26 10.29 -0.02
C ASN A 143 -4.12 10.41 1.24
N GLY A 144 -5.16 11.24 1.25
CA GLY A 144 -6.08 11.37 2.36
C GLY A 144 -6.98 10.15 2.46
N PHE A 145 -7.39 9.59 1.31
CA PHE A 145 -8.06 8.32 1.21
C PHE A 145 -7.18 7.19 1.75
N TYR A 146 -5.93 7.06 1.28
CA TYR A 146 -5.04 6.00 1.74
C TYR A 146 -4.63 6.13 3.21
N ALA A 147 -4.50 7.35 3.73
CA ALA A 147 -4.32 7.58 5.17
C ALA A 147 -5.47 6.96 5.98
N ARG A 148 -6.73 7.18 5.57
CA ARG A 148 -7.91 6.60 6.25
C ARG A 148 -7.98 5.08 6.09
N VAL A 149 -7.64 4.55 4.92
CA VAL A 149 -7.57 3.11 4.67
C VAL A 149 -6.54 2.47 5.60
N GLY A 150 -5.33 3.03 5.65
CA GLY A 150 -4.22 2.51 6.45
C GLY A 150 -4.27 2.83 7.95
N GLY A 151 -5.24 3.61 8.40
CA GLY A 151 -5.39 3.97 9.83
C GLY A 151 -4.40 5.02 10.32
N LEU A 152 -3.84 5.83 9.42
CA LEU A 152 -2.99 6.97 9.77
C LEU A 152 -3.85 8.14 10.30
N SER A 153 -3.23 8.98 11.12
CA SER A 153 -3.91 10.07 11.81
C SER A 153 -4.19 11.27 10.90
N SER A 154 -3.42 11.42 9.82
CA SER A 154 -3.56 12.55 8.91
C SER A 154 -3.07 12.25 7.50
N LEU A 155 -3.56 13.05 6.53
CA LEU A 155 -3.00 13.13 5.18
C LEU A 155 -1.50 13.47 5.19
N ARG A 156 -1.08 14.36 6.10
CA ARG A 156 0.33 14.76 6.22
C ARG A 156 1.22 13.57 6.54
N GLU A 157 0.79 12.70 7.45
CA GLU A 157 1.53 11.50 7.80
C GLU A 157 1.74 10.57 6.60
N MET A 158 0.70 10.34 5.79
CA MET A 158 0.82 9.55 4.55
C MET A 158 1.80 10.21 3.56
N ASN A 159 1.73 11.53 3.40
CA ASN A 159 2.62 12.27 2.51
C ASN A 159 4.08 12.17 2.95
N ASP A 160 4.35 12.27 4.25
CA ASP A 160 5.71 12.26 4.79
C ASP A 160 6.33 10.85 4.69
N LEU A 161 5.53 9.80 4.92
CA LEU A 161 5.93 8.41 4.67
C LEU A 161 6.26 8.15 3.20
N GLU A 162 5.40 8.59 2.28
CA GLU A 162 5.59 8.39 0.85
C GLU A 162 6.86 9.07 0.34
N LYS A 163 7.10 10.32 0.73
CA LYS A 163 8.32 11.06 0.37
C LYS A 163 9.57 10.35 0.86
N GLU A 164 9.54 9.86 2.11
CA GLU A 164 10.68 9.18 2.69
C GLU A 164 10.96 7.85 1.98
N MET A 165 9.93 7.04 1.68
CA MET A 165 10.12 5.80 0.94
C MET A 165 10.66 6.05 -0.48
N LEU A 166 10.14 7.06 -1.19
CA LEU A 166 10.67 7.46 -2.49
C LEU A 166 12.13 7.91 -2.42
N ARG A 167 12.50 8.64 -1.36
CA ARG A 167 13.89 9.06 -1.10
C ARG A 167 14.80 7.84 -0.93
N VAL A 168 14.40 6.86 -0.13
CA VAL A 168 15.17 5.62 0.09
C VAL A 168 15.28 4.80 -1.19
N LEU A 169 14.20 4.72 -1.96
CA LEU A 169 14.20 4.06 -3.27
C LEU A 169 15.02 4.83 -4.32
N ASN A 170 15.40 6.09 -4.06
CA ASN A 170 15.97 6.99 -5.05
C ASN A 170 15.09 7.13 -6.30
N PHE A 171 13.76 7.16 -6.10
CA PHE A 171 12.72 7.18 -7.14
C PHE A 171 12.77 5.99 -8.13
N ASP A 172 13.52 4.94 -7.80
CA ASP A 172 13.63 3.72 -8.59
C ASP A 172 12.45 2.78 -8.30
N VAL A 173 11.29 3.17 -8.82
CA VAL A 173 10.00 2.47 -8.68
C VAL A 173 9.65 1.63 -9.91
N PHE A 174 10.45 1.71 -10.97
CA PHE A 174 10.21 0.88 -12.16
C PHE A 174 10.53 -0.60 -11.84
N VAL A 175 9.63 -1.48 -12.24
CA VAL A 175 9.79 -2.95 -12.16
C VAL A 175 9.42 -3.49 -13.54
N SER A 176 10.32 -4.25 -14.15
CA SER A 176 10.03 -4.89 -15.44
C SER A 176 9.03 -6.05 -15.25
N GLU A 177 8.40 -6.48 -16.34
CA GLU A 177 7.50 -7.64 -16.31
C GLU A 177 8.24 -8.91 -15.86
N ASP A 178 9.47 -9.14 -16.36
CA ASP A 178 10.31 -10.28 -15.97
C ASP A 178 10.63 -10.27 -14.46
N GLU A 179 11.00 -9.11 -13.91
CA GLU A 179 11.27 -8.96 -12.48
C GLU A 179 10.01 -9.21 -11.67
N TYR A 180 8.89 -8.62 -12.09
CA TYR A 180 7.60 -8.79 -11.44
C TYR A 180 7.16 -10.26 -11.40
N ASP A 181 7.24 -10.97 -12.52
CA ASP A 181 6.84 -12.38 -12.60
C ASP A 181 7.76 -13.28 -11.79
N TYR A 182 9.07 -13.00 -11.76
CA TYR A 182 10.02 -13.68 -10.88
C TYR A 182 9.61 -13.54 -9.40
N PHE A 183 9.36 -12.32 -8.94
CA PHE A 183 8.95 -12.08 -7.55
C PHE A 183 7.57 -12.65 -7.25
N LYS A 184 6.61 -12.56 -8.17
CA LYS A 184 5.28 -13.15 -8.03
C LYS A 184 5.37 -14.66 -7.81
N ALA A 185 6.19 -15.35 -8.61
CA ALA A 185 6.42 -16.79 -8.45
C ALA A 185 7.15 -17.11 -7.14
N MET A 186 8.09 -16.29 -6.70
CA MET A 186 8.81 -16.51 -5.44
C MET A 186 7.92 -16.27 -4.20
N LEU A 187 7.04 -15.27 -4.24
CA LEU A 187 6.28 -14.77 -3.09
C LEU A 187 4.89 -15.41 -2.95
N LEU A 188 4.27 -15.86 -4.04
CA LEU A 188 2.89 -16.38 -4.03
C LEU A 188 2.78 -17.91 -4.15
N THR A 189 3.90 -18.64 -4.07
CA THR A 189 3.94 -20.11 -4.19
C THR A 189 4.28 -20.82 -2.88
N GLN A 190 4.09 -20.14 -1.74
CA GLN A 190 4.28 -20.68 -0.39
C GLN A 190 2.97 -21.10 0.26
#